data_AF-A0A7Y1CN80-F1
#
_entry.id   AF-A0A7Y1CN80-F1
#
_cell.length_a   1.000
_cell.length_b   1.000
_cell.length_c   1.000
_cell.angle_alpha   90.00
_cell.angle_beta   90.00
_cell.angle_gamma   90.00
#
_symmetry.space_group_name_H-M   'P 1'
#
loop_
_entity.id
_entity.type
_entity.pdbx_description
1 polymer ?
#
loop_
_entity_poly.entity_id
_entity_poly.type
_entity_poly.pdbx_seq_one_letter_code
_entity_poly.pdbx_strand_id
1 'polypeptide(L)'
;MRHSIINSLIAVSFAITCSGCTSYTSKPPINEHFEPRTKETISSFTYKMDSAWKNSRFAKSAYEATQKIIPNAQDNSSRLIAPRFPELEIKISEAPSGGACVQEYLTGLSLGLIPSWCTRPNLFRFDFTLNNSHGFCRQKSYSISSISFSHLAVIPFALLSTESKPLTIYQAALKDFLQEGQCTTR
;
A
#
# COMPACT_ATOMS: atom_id res chain seq x y z
N MET A 1 -27.01 39.45 52.43
CA MET A 1 -26.09 39.47 51.26
C MET A 1 -24.76 38.87 51.68
N ARG A 2 -24.10 38.10 50.80
CA ARG A 2 -22.92 37.21 51.02
C ARG A 2 -23.30 35.78 51.38
N HIS A 3 -22.75 34.72 50.80
CA HIS A 3 -21.79 34.57 49.71
C HIS A 3 -22.04 33.17 49.13
N SER A 4 -22.23 33.06 47.82
CA SER A 4 -22.22 31.78 47.10
C SER A 4 -20.76 31.43 46.79
N ILE A 5 -20.30 30.24 47.16
CA ILE A 5 -19.07 29.65 46.63
C ILE A 5 -19.40 28.18 46.31
N ILE A 6 -19.91 27.96 45.11
CA ILE A 6 -20.04 26.62 44.53
C ILE A 6 -18.67 26.28 43.94
N ASN A 7 -17.95 25.36 44.58
CA ASN A 7 -16.74 24.74 44.04
C ASN A 7 -17.13 23.83 42.87
N SER A 8 -17.16 24.39 41.66
CA SER A 8 -17.26 23.60 40.43
C SER A 8 -15.86 23.20 39.98
N LEU A 9 -15.43 22.00 40.32
CA LEU A 9 -14.26 21.36 39.71
C LEU A 9 -14.65 20.93 38.28
N ILE A 10 -14.32 21.78 37.30
CA ILE A 10 -14.42 21.42 35.89
C ILE A 10 -13.21 20.53 35.56
N ALA A 11 -13.42 19.21 35.56
CA ALA A 11 -12.46 18.26 35.02
C ALA A 11 -12.44 18.40 33.48
N VAL A 12 -11.48 19.13 32.94
CA VAL A 12 -11.24 19.18 31.50
C VAL A 12 -10.47 17.92 31.10
N SER A 13 -11.20 16.90 30.66
CA SER A 13 -10.63 15.70 30.04
C SER A 13 -10.02 16.08 28.68
N PHE A 14 -8.73 16.42 28.66
CA PHE A 14 -7.97 16.46 27.41
C PHE A 14 -7.83 15.03 26.89
N ALA A 15 -8.64 14.65 25.91
CA ALA A 15 -8.35 13.48 25.09
C ALA A 15 -7.07 13.76 24.31
N ILE A 16 -5.95 13.22 24.76
CA ILE A 16 -4.69 13.25 24.01
C ILE A 16 -4.89 12.34 22.80
N THR A 17 -5.26 12.93 21.67
CA THR A 17 -5.27 12.23 20.39
C THR A 17 -3.83 12.08 19.94
N CYS A 18 -3.24 10.91 20.15
CA CYS A 18 -1.96 10.55 19.58
C CYS A 18 -2.09 10.52 18.05
N SER A 19 -1.73 11.62 17.37
CA SER A 19 -1.67 11.68 15.91
C SER A 19 -0.37 11.04 15.42
N GLY A 20 -0.41 9.74 15.12
CA GLY A 20 0.66 9.07 14.39
C GLY A 20 0.50 9.30 12.88
N CYS A 21 1.54 9.79 12.22
CA CYS A 21 1.57 9.90 10.77
C CYS A 21 2.32 8.71 10.19
N THR A 22 1.72 8.00 9.22
CA THR A 22 2.42 6.94 8.46
C THR A 22 2.45 7.31 6.98
N SER A 23 3.65 7.27 6.42
CA SER A 23 3.93 7.43 4.99
C SER A 23 4.46 6.12 4.43
N TYR A 24 4.42 5.97 3.11
CA TYR A 24 4.90 4.78 2.42
C TYR A 24 5.85 5.19 1.31
N THR A 25 6.84 4.34 1.03
CA THR A 25 7.81 4.55 -0.05
C THR A 25 7.92 3.27 -0.87
N SER A 26 8.05 3.42 -2.19
CA SER A 26 8.22 2.31 -3.13
C SER A 26 9.64 2.28 -3.68
N LYS A 27 10.15 1.06 -3.92
CA LYS A 27 11.37 0.80 -4.66
C LYS A 27 11.09 -0.25 -5.74
N PRO A 28 11.33 0.04 -7.04
CA PRO A 28 11.70 1.35 -7.60
C PRO A 28 10.58 2.39 -7.41
N PRO A 29 10.86 3.70 -7.55
CA PRO A 29 9.82 4.73 -7.49
C PRO A 29 8.74 4.49 -8.55
N ILE A 30 7.49 4.76 -8.20
CA ILE A 30 6.33 4.62 -9.09
C ILE A 30 6.05 5.98 -9.72
N ASN A 31 5.86 6.04 -11.04
CA ASN A 31 5.50 7.29 -11.70
C ASN A 31 4.00 7.55 -11.55
N GLU A 32 3.60 8.18 -10.44
CA GLU A 32 2.18 8.47 -10.15
C GLU A 32 1.56 9.53 -11.08
N HIS A 33 2.37 10.33 -11.79
CA HIS A 33 1.92 11.52 -12.53
C HIS A 33 1.80 11.31 -14.05
N PHE A 34 1.95 10.08 -14.53
CA PHE A 34 1.90 9.79 -15.95
C PHE A 34 0.69 8.91 -16.28
N GLU A 35 -0.40 9.53 -16.70
CA GLU A 35 -1.48 8.82 -17.41
C GLU A 35 -0.90 8.38 -18.78
N PRO A 36 -0.74 7.08 -19.05
CA PRO A 36 -0.15 6.64 -20.30
C PRO A 36 -1.10 6.96 -21.47
N ARG A 37 -0.52 7.46 -22.57
CA ARG A 37 -1.24 7.73 -23.82
C ARG A 37 -1.82 6.46 -24.46
N THR A 38 -1.24 5.30 -24.15
CA THR A 38 -1.65 3.98 -24.64
C THR A 38 -1.50 2.95 -23.52
N LYS A 39 -2.54 2.14 -23.29
CA LYS A 39 -2.54 1.07 -22.25
C LYS A 39 -2.30 -0.28 -22.93
N GLU A 40 -1.44 -1.12 -22.35
CA GLU A 40 -1.29 -2.49 -22.82
C GLU A 40 -2.62 -3.23 -22.72
N THR A 41 -3.00 -3.93 -23.80
CA THR A 41 -4.22 -4.74 -23.80
C THR A 41 -3.90 -6.10 -23.18
N ILE A 42 -4.41 -6.35 -21.98
CA ILE A 42 -4.24 -7.61 -21.26
C ILE A 42 -5.46 -8.51 -21.54
N SER A 43 -5.23 -9.68 -22.12
CA SER A 43 -6.29 -10.66 -22.41
C SER A 43 -6.64 -11.53 -21.20
N SER A 44 -5.66 -11.82 -20.34
CA SER A 44 -5.86 -12.65 -19.15
C SER A 44 -4.85 -12.33 -18.06
N PHE A 45 -5.19 -12.69 -16.82
CA PHE A 45 -4.28 -12.55 -15.69
C PHE A 45 -4.40 -13.74 -14.73
N THR A 46 -3.30 -14.00 -14.01
CA THR A 46 -3.30 -14.82 -12.80
C THR A 46 -2.97 -13.96 -11.60
N TYR A 47 -3.57 -14.28 -10.46
CA TYR A 47 -3.45 -13.52 -9.23
C TYR A 47 -3.11 -14.47 -8.09
N LYS A 48 -1.99 -14.20 -7.41
CA LYS A 48 -1.57 -14.93 -6.23
C LYS A 48 -1.28 -13.95 -5.09
N MET A 49 -1.93 -14.19 -3.96
CA MET A 49 -1.64 -13.50 -2.72
C MET A 49 -0.89 -14.43 -1.78
N ASP A 50 0.26 -13.98 -1.30
CA ASP A 50 1.00 -14.58 -0.20
C ASP A 50 0.92 -13.64 1.02
N SER A 51 0.03 -13.94 1.96
CA SER A 51 -0.16 -13.12 3.16
C SER A 51 -0.06 -13.99 4.39
N ALA A 52 0.67 -13.51 5.39
CA ALA A 52 0.66 -14.09 6.72
C ALA A 52 -0.72 -13.93 7.42
N TRP A 53 -1.59 -13.04 6.91
CA TRP A 53 -2.90 -12.78 7.46
C TRP A 53 -3.97 -13.55 6.68
N LYS A 54 -4.61 -14.51 7.36
CA LYS A 54 -5.80 -15.19 6.82
C LYS A 54 -6.90 -14.15 6.54
N ASN A 55 -7.42 -14.12 5.31
CA ASN A 55 -8.44 -13.17 4.85
C ASN A 55 -7.99 -11.69 4.87
N SER A 56 -6.76 -11.40 4.44
CA SER A 56 -6.28 -10.02 4.30
C SER A 56 -7.27 -9.12 3.56
N ARG A 57 -7.72 -8.04 4.22
CA ARG A 57 -8.59 -7.02 3.62
C ARG A 57 -7.94 -6.39 2.39
N PHE A 58 -6.62 -6.19 2.46
CA PHE A 58 -5.83 -5.66 1.35
C PHE A 58 -5.90 -6.59 0.14
N ALA A 59 -5.77 -7.91 0.34
CA ALA A 59 -5.84 -8.89 -0.75
C ALA A 59 -7.15 -8.80 -1.53
N LYS A 60 -8.29 -8.68 -0.83
CA LYS A 60 -9.60 -8.52 -1.47
C LYS A 60 -9.68 -7.21 -2.28
N SER A 61 -9.28 -6.10 -1.66
CA SER A 61 -9.34 -4.79 -2.32
C SER A 61 -8.37 -4.66 -3.50
N ALA A 62 -7.19 -5.26 -3.43
CA ALA A 62 -6.21 -5.28 -4.52
C ALA A 62 -6.71 -6.13 -5.71
N TYR A 63 -7.36 -7.26 -5.44
CA TYR A 63 -8.01 -8.07 -6.48
C TYR A 63 -9.14 -7.30 -7.17
N GLU A 64 -10.06 -6.67 -6.40
CA GLU A 64 -11.12 -5.82 -6.97
C GLU A 64 -10.56 -4.64 -7.77
N ALA A 65 -9.46 -4.04 -7.31
CA ALA A 65 -8.77 -2.98 -8.03
C ALA A 65 -8.13 -3.47 -9.34
N THR A 66 -7.58 -4.70 -9.35
CA THR A 66 -7.08 -5.36 -10.56
C THR A 66 -8.18 -5.46 -11.61
N GLN A 67 -9.33 -6.04 -11.23
CA GLN A 67 -10.47 -6.20 -12.12
C GLN A 67 -10.98 -4.86 -12.66
N LYS A 68 -10.90 -3.77 -11.87
CA LYS A 68 -11.25 -2.42 -12.35
C LYS A 68 -10.25 -1.83 -13.33
N ILE A 69 -8.96 -2.14 -13.18
CA ILE A 69 -7.89 -1.61 -14.04
C ILE A 69 -7.84 -2.36 -15.38
N ILE A 70 -8.10 -3.68 -15.36
CA ILE A 70 -8.15 -4.56 -16.55
C ILE A 70 -9.49 -5.30 -16.66
N PRO A 71 -10.61 -4.58 -16.90
CA PRO A 71 -11.97 -5.15 -16.82
C PRO A 71 -12.28 -6.23 -17.86
N ASN A 72 -11.56 -6.25 -18.98
CA ASN A 72 -11.79 -7.20 -20.07
C ASN A 72 -10.88 -8.44 -19.99
N ALA A 73 -9.97 -8.50 -19.01
CA ALA A 73 -9.03 -9.60 -18.87
C ALA A 73 -9.69 -10.79 -18.15
N GLN A 74 -9.50 -12.00 -18.68
CA GLN A 74 -9.97 -13.22 -18.04
C GLN A 74 -9.08 -13.61 -16.84
N ASP A 75 -9.69 -13.82 -15.68
CA ASP A 75 -9.01 -14.37 -14.51
C ASP A 75 -8.79 -15.89 -14.68
N ASN A 76 -7.53 -16.31 -14.70
CA ASN A 76 -7.10 -17.70 -14.81
C ASN A 76 -6.49 -18.24 -13.51
N SER A 77 -6.59 -17.53 -12.39
CA SER A 77 -5.97 -17.91 -11.11
C SER A 77 -6.41 -19.29 -10.59
N SER A 78 -7.60 -19.75 -11.00
CA SER A 78 -8.15 -21.07 -10.67
C SER A 78 -7.87 -22.16 -11.70
N ARG A 79 -7.25 -21.84 -12.84
CA ARG A 79 -6.94 -22.81 -13.89
C ARG A 79 -5.65 -23.56 -13.55
N LEU A 80 -5.70 -24.88 -13.69
CA LEU A 80 -4.55 -25.77 -13.51
C LEU A 80 -3.53 -25.70 -14.67
N ILE A 81 -3.90 -25.05 -15.78
CA ILE A 81 -3.12 -25.02 -17.02
C ILE A 81 -2.84 -23.55 -17.35
N ALA A 82 -1.55 -23.21 -17.48
CA ALA A 82 -1.12 -21.88 -17.93
C ALA A 82 -1.65 -21.61 -19.35
N PRO A 83 -2.29 -20.45 -19.61
CA PRO A 83 -2.83 -20.09 -20.92
C PRO A 83 -1.72 -19.90 -21.97
N ARG A 84 -2.14 -19.95 -23.24
CA ARG A 84 -1.28 -19.84 -24.43
C ARG A 84 -1.00 -18.40 -24.90
N PHE A 85 -1.58 -17.40 -24.23
CA PHE A 85 -1.64 -15.99 -24.69
C PHE A 85 -1.03 -15.06 -23.65
N PRO A 86 -0.76 -13.78 -24.00
CA PRO A 86 -0.19 -12.84 -23.06
C PRO A 86 -1.00 -12.77 -21.78
N GLU A 87 -0.35 -13.23 -20.71
CA GLU A 87 -0.94 -13.35 -19.40
C GLU A 87 -0.13 -12.50 -18.44
N LEU A 88 -0.85 -11.63 -17.74
CA LEU A 88 -0.32 -10.87 -16.64
C LEU A 88 -0.33 -11.76 -15.39
N GLU A 89 0.83 -12.18 -14.90
CA GLU A 89 0.96 -12.75 -13.57
C GLU A 89 1.12 -11.64 -12.53
N ILE A 90 0.24 -11.63 -11.55
CA ILE A 90 0.25 -10.71 -10.42
C ILE A 90 0.52 -11.54 -9.16
N LYS A 91 1.66 -11.28 -8.51
CA LYS A 91 2.00 -11.88 -7.23
C LYS A 91 2.13 -10.75 -6.20
N ILE A 92 1.38 -10.86 -5.13
CA ILE A 92 1.39 -9.88 -4.03
C ILE A 92 1.82 -10.62 -2.77
N SER A 93 2.85 -10.11 -2.11
CA SER A 93 3.27 -10.59 -0.79
C SER A 93 3.01 -9.53 0.27
N GLU A 94 2.48 -9.95 1.42
CA GLU A 94 2.23 -9.11 2.59
C GLU A 94 2.97 -9.68 3.80
N ALA A 95 3.89 -8.89 4.34
CA ALA A 95 4.67 -9.26 5.51
C ALA A 95 3.92 -8.90 6.81
N PRO A 96 4.00 -9.74 7.86
CA PRO A 96 3.20 -9.58 9.07
C PRO A 96 3.55 -8.36 9.92
N SER A 97 4.76 -7.81 9.83
CA SER A 97 5.13 -6.65 10.67
C SER A 97 6.26 -5.76 10.14
N GLY A 98 7.01 -6.15 9.11
CA GLY A 98 8.15 -5.36 8.62
C GLY A 98 9.20 -5.01 9.69
N GLY A 99 9.18 -5.65 10.86
CA GLY A 99 10.08 -5.40 12.00
C GLY A 99 9.40 -4.76 13.23
N ALA A 100 10.01 -4.94 14.41
CA ALA A 100 9.58 -4.32 15.66
C ALA A 100 10.35 -3.01 15.90
N CYS A 101 9.63 -1.90 16.04
CA CYS A 101 10.22 -0.60 16.34
C CYS A 101 10.23 -0.35 17.84
N VAL A 102 11.37 -0.63 18.48
CA VAL A 102 11.59 -0.42 19.92
C VAL A 102 11.30 1.03 20.34
N GLN A 103 11.56 1.99 19.45
CA GLN A 103 11.31 3.41 19.69
C GLN A 103 9.81 3.73 19.80
N GLU A 104 8.93 3.09 19.02
CA GLU A 104 7.47 3.29 19.14
C GLU A 104 6.96 2.77 20.49
N TYR A 105 7.53 1.65 20.98
CA TYR A 105 7.24 1.12 22.31
C TYR A 105 7.65 2.11 23.42
N LEU A 106 8.84 2.70 23.31
CA LEU A 106 9.31 3.73 24.25
C LEU A 106 8.48 5.02 24.15
N THR A 107 8.07 5.44 22.96
CA THR A 107 7.14 6.56 22.77
C THR A 107 5.82 6.29 23.48
N GLY A 108 5.26 5.10 23.32
CA GLY A 108 4.04 4.67 24.01
C GLY A 108 4.18 4.70 25.54
N LEU A 109 5.29 4.18 26.08
CA LEU A 109 5.60 4.25 27.51
C LEU A 109 5.81 5.68 28.02
N SER A 110 6.33 6.56 27.18
CA SER A 110 6.56 7.98 27.51
C SER A 110 5.35 8.89 27.29
N LEU A 111 4.16 8.33 27.05
CA LEU A 111 2.93 9.09 26.72
C LEU A 111 3.10 10.05 25.53
N GLY A 112 3.95 9.70 24.56
CA GLY A 112 4.20 10.53 23.38
C GLY A 112 5.21 11.66 23.58
N LEU A 113 5.90 11.74 24.72
CA LEU A 113 6.95 12.75 24.97
C LEU A 113 8.24 12.46 24.19
N ILE A 114 8.55 11.18 23.96
CA ILE A 114 9.75 10.79 23.22
C ILE A 114 9.39 10.60 21.75
N PRO A 115 10.06 11.34 20.85
CA PRO A 115 10.06 11.05 19.43
C PRO A 115 10.18 9.58 19.05
N SER A 116 9.37 9.10 18.12
CA SER A 116 9.74 7.90 17.36
C SER A 116 9.58 8.07 15.86
N TRP A 117 10.58 7.53 15.19
CA TRP A 117 10.71 7.35 13.76
C TRP A 117 10.90 5.85 13.50
N CYS A 118 9.95 5.22 12.82
CA CYS A 118 9.99 3.80 12.56
C CYS A 118 9.92 3.56 11.06
N THR A 119 10.90 2.86 10.51
CA THR A 119 10.80 2.36 9.14
C THR A 119 10.58 0.86 9.18
N ARG A 120 9.48 0.40 8.58
CA ARG A 120 9.15 -1.01 8.38
C ARG A 120 9.41 -1.36 6.92
N PRO A 121 10.58 -1.92 6.59
CA PRO A 121 10.89 -2.30 5.22
C PRO A 121 10.03 -3.48 4.73
N ASN A 122 9.78 -3.50 3.42
CA ASN A 122 9.19 -4.65 2.70
C ASN A 122 7.85 -5.15 3.28
N LEU A 123 6.96 -4.23 3.69
CA LEU A 123 5.62 -4.59 4.17
C LEU A 123 4.78 -5.21 3.06
N PHE A 124 4.88 -4.67 1.85
CA PHE A 124 4.26 -5.25 0.68
C PHE A 124 5.29 -5.43 -0.43
N ARG A 125 5.12 -6.49 -1.20
CA ARG A 125 5.85 -6.70 -2.44
C ARG A 125 4.85 -7.00 -3.55
N PHE A 126 4.97 -6.29 -4.68
CA PHE A 126 4.15 -6.49 -5.86
C PHE A 126 5.06 -6.93 -7.00
N ASP A 127 4.93 -8.18 -7.43
CA ASP A 127 5.65 -8.73 -8.56
C ASP A 127 4.67 -8.89 -9.73
N PHE A 128 4.94 -8.16 -10.82
CA PHE A 128 4.17 -8.24 -12.05
C PHE A 128 5.04 -8.89 -13.13
N THR A 129 4.51 -9.90 -13.79
CA THR A 129 5.17 -10.55 -14.94
C THR A 129 4.20 -10.56 -16.09
N LEU A 130 4.65 -10.10 -17.25
CA LEU A 130 3.91 -10.15 -18.48
C LEU A 130 4.58 -11.18 -19.39
N ASN A 131 3.83 -12.24 -19.69
CA ASN A 131 4.21 -13.21 -20.70
C ASN A 131 3.53 -12.83 -22.04
N ASN A 132 4.07 -13.29 -23.15
CA ASN A 132 3.48 -13.22 -24.49
C ASN A 132 3.50 -14.62 -25.15
N SER A 133 2.96 -14.76 -26.35
CA SER A 133 2.95 -16.00 -27.15
C SER A 133 4.33 -16.65 -27.34
N HIS A 134 5.41 -15.86 -27.28
CA HIS A 134 6.79 -16.31 -27.42
C HIS A 134 7.53 -16.51 -26.08
N GLY A 135 6.83 -16.39 -24.94
CA GLY A 135 7.39 -16.58 -23.61
C GLY A 135 7.45 -15.28 -22.80
N PHE A 136 8.42 -15.19 -21.89
CA PHE A 136 8.59 -14.07 -20.98
C PHE A 136 8.83 -12.76 -21.74
N CYS A 137 8.04 -11.72 -21.47
CA CYS A 137 8.27 -10.40 -22.04
C CYS A 137 8.91 -9.44 -21.04
N ARG A 138 8.25 -9.22 -19.90
CA ARG A 138 8.65 -8.19 -18.94
C ARG A 138 8.29 -8.58 -17.53
N GLN A 139 9.13 -8.21 -16.58
CA GLN A 139 8.83 -8.33 -15.15
C GLN A 139 9.24 -7.07 -14.42
N LYS A 140 8.45 -6.68 -13.42
CA LYS A 140 8.79 -5.59 -12.52
C LYS A 140 8.28 -5.92 -11.12
N SER A 141 9.16 -5.65 -10.15
CA SER A 141 8.89 -5.87 -8.74
C SER A 141 8.93 -4.53 -8.01
N TYR A 142 7.93 -4.28 -7.16
CA TYR A 142 7.87 -3.12 -6.29
C TYR A 142 7.89 -3.58 -4.84
N SER A 143 8.82 -3.04 -4.05
CA SER A 143 8.82 -3.19 -2.60
C SER A 143 8.30 -1.92 -1.95
N ILE A 144 7.31 -2.07 -1.07
CA ILE A 144 6.67 -0.98 -0.34
C ILE A 144 7.08 -1.06 1.12
N SER A 145 7.67 0.02 1.62
CA SER A 145 8.05 0.19 3.02
C SER A 145 7.19 1.27 3.66
N SER A 146 6.85 1.14 4.95
CA SER A 146 6.20 2.23 5.68
C SER A 146 7.20 2.98 6.55
N ILE A 147 7.00 4.28 6.68
CA ILE A 147 7.72 5.16 7.60
C ILE A 147 6.68 5.79 8.50
N SER A 148 6.73 5.48 9.78
CA SER A 148 5.81 5.98 10.80
C SER A 148 6.53 6.97 11.70
N PHE A 149 5.83 8.05 12.06
CA PHE A 149 6.28 9.09 12.95
C PHE A 149 5.21 9.32 14.03
N SER A 150 5.60 9.23 15.30
CA SER A 150 4.66 9.40 16.42
C SER A 150 5.12 10.53 17.33
N HIS A 151 4.47 11.70 17.21
CA HIS A 151 4.69 12.85 18.09
C HIS A 151 3.47 13.75 18.24
N LEU A 152 3.42 14.42 19.40
CA LEU A 152 2.70 15.67 19.65
C LEU A 152 3.52 16.84 19.05
N ALA A 153 3.66 16.90 17.72
CA ALA A 153 4.35 18.02 17.07
C ALA A 153 3.57 18.47 15.84
N VAL A 154 3.11 19.72 15.89
CA VAL A 154 2.60 20.47 14.74
C VAL A 154 3.69 20.49 13.67
N ILE A 155 3.51 19.71 12.60
CA ILE A 155 4.33 19.82 11.40
C ILE A 155 3.60 20.79 10.46
N PRO A 156 4.11 22.01 10.22
CA PRO A 156 3.41 23.00 9.39
C PRO A 156 3.47 22.70 7.89
N PHE A 157 4.24 21.70 7.43
CA PHE A 157 4.34 21.39 6.00
C PHE A 157 4.49 19.90 5.73
N ALA A 158 3.38 19.17 5.79
CA ALA A 158 3.18 18.00 4.95
C ALA A 158 1.66 17.76 4.86
N LEU A 159 1.09 18.00 3.68
CA LEU A 159 -0.26 17.58 3.33
C LEU A 159 -0.28 16.04 3.33
N LEU A 160 -0.55 15.45 4.49
CA LEU A 160 -0.53 14.02 4.72
C LEU A 160 -1.95 13.48 4.55
N SER A 161 -2.25 12.98 3.36
CA SER A 161 -3.49 12.25 3.08
C SER A 161 -3.54 10.96 3.90
N THR A 162 -4.66 10.69 4.58
CA THR A 162 -4.88 9.48 5.41
C THR A 162 -5.88 8.51 4.78
N GLU A 163 -5.97 8.48 3.45
CA GLU A 163 -6.85 7.53 2.75
C GLU A 163 -6.05 6.40 2.09
N SER A 164 -6.36 5.15 2.44
CA SER A 164 -6.05 3.92 1.69
C SER A 164 -4.69 3.77 0.97
N LYS A 165 -3.59 4.31 1.53
CA LYS A 165 -2.28 4.40 0.87
C LYS A 165 -1.76 3.10 0.23
N PRO A 166 -1.80 1.91 0.85
CA PRO A 166 -1.26 0.70 0.22
C PRO A 166 -2.01 0.31 -1.06
N LEU A 167 -3.33 0.50 -1.09
CA LEU A 167 -4.15 0.17 -2.25
C LEU A 167 -3.91 1.16 -3.38
N THR A 168 -3.81 2.46 -3.08
CA THR A 168 -3.47 3.48 -4.06
C THR A 168 -2.08 3.24 -4.67
N ILE A 169 -1.10 2.88 -3.84
CA ILE A 169 0.25 2.52 -4.30
C ILE A 169 0.23 1.28 -5.17
N TYR A 170 -0.55 0.25 -4.80
CA TYR A 170 -0.74 -0.93 -5.63
C TYR A 170 -1.35 -0.57 -7.00
N GLN A 171 -2.42 0.22 -7.02
CA GLN A 171 -3.06 0.67 -8.25
C GLN A 171 -2.10 1.47 -9.14
N ALA A 172 -1.31 2.37 -8.53
CA ALA A 172 -0.30 3.13 -9.23
C ALA A 172 0.81 2.23 -9.79
N ALA A 173 1.29 1.25 -9.01
CA ALA A 173 2.31 0.29 -9.45
C ALA A 173 1.83 -0.60 -10.60
N LEU A 174 0.58 -1.06 -10.56
CA LEU A 174 -0.03 -1.84 -11.63
C LEU A 174 -0.21 -0.97 -12.89
N LYS A 175 -0.70 0.26 -12.75
CA LYS A 175 -0.82 1.20 -13.88
C LYS A 175 0.54 1.53 -14.49
N ASP A 176 1.56 1.77 -13.67
CA ASP A 176 2.94 2.04 -14.09
C ASP A 176 3.53 0.82 -14.82
N PHE A 177 3.27 -0.39 -14.31
CA PHE A 177 3.66 -1.61 -15.02
C PHE A 177 2.97 -1.71 -16.37
N LEU A 178 1.66 -1.49 -16.45
CA LEU A 178 0.89 -1.58 -17.70
C LEU A 178 1.12 -0.43 -18.69
N GLN A 179 2.02 0.51 -18.38
CA GLN A 179 2.50 1.47 -19.37
C GLN A 179 3.23 0.72 -20.48
N GLU A 180 2.91 1.11 -21.73
CA GLU A 180 3.40 0.49 -22.96
C GLU A 180 4.90 0.19 -22.90
N GLY A 181 5.24 -1.11 -22.88
CA GLY A 181 6.61 -1.58 -22.80
C GLY A 181 6.84 -2.71 -23.79
N GLN A 182 7.09 -2.38 -25.05
CA GLN A 182 7.78 -3.19 -26.08
C GLN A 182 7.35 -4.67 -26.28
N CYS A 183 6.28 -5.16 -25.66
CA CYS A 183 5.80 -6.54 -25.84
C CYS A 183 5.06 -6.76 -27.17
N THR A 184 4.99 -5.74 -28.03
CA THR A 184 4.48 -5.82 -29.39
C THR A 184 5.51 -6.49 -30.29
N THR A 185 5.22 -7.73 -30.69
CA THR A 185 5.83 -8.35 -31.87
C THR A 185 5.62 -7.42 -33.06
N ARG A 186 6.71 -6.89 -33.61
CA ARG A 186 6.71 -6.25 -34.92
C ARG A 186 6.63 -7.30 -36.02
#